data_AF-A0A059T2V2-F1
#
_entry.id   AF-A0A059T2V2-F1
#
_cell.length_a   1.000
_cell.length_b   1.000
_cell.length_c   1.000
_cell.angle_alpha   90.00
_cell.angle_beta   90.00
_cell.angle_gamma   90.00
#
_symmetry.space_group_name_H-M   'P 1'
#
loop_
_entity.id
_entity.type
_entity.pdbx_description
1 polymer ?
#
loop_
_entity_poly.entity_id
_entity_poly.type
_entity_poly.pdbx_seq_one_letter_code
_entity_poly.pdbx_strand_id
1 'polypeptide(L)'
;RRAESEYDCFGAGHSSTSISAAQGMAEGKKLTGKEPSNCVAVIGDGAMSGGMAFEAMNNCGHLNSKVIVVLNDNGQVSLPTG
;
A
#
# COMPACT_ATOMS: atom_id res chain seq x y z
N ARG A 1 8.06 -0.49 13.83
CA ARG A 1 8.84 0.59 14.50
C ARG A 1 9.19 1.61 13.41
N ARG A 2 8.99 2.92 13.62
CA ARG A 2 9.23 3.99 12.62
C ARG A 2 10.58 4.72 12.79
N ALA A 3 11.49 4.13 13.56
CA ALA A 3 12.70 4.80 14.02
C ALA A 3 13.98 4.25 13.36
N GLU A 4 13.85 3.40 12.34
CA GLU A 4 15.00 2.81 11.64
C GLU A 4 15.45 3.69 10.47
N SER A 5 14.51 4.25 9.71
CA SER A 5 14.85 5.13 8.59
C SER A 5 13.85 6.26 8.34
N GLU A 6 14.35 7.40 7.87
CA GLU A 6 13.56 8.55 7.38
C GLU A 6 12.71 8.17 6.14
N TYR A 7 13.10 7.10 5.45
CA TYR A 7 12.43 6.57 4.26
C TYR A 7 11.31 5.58 4.60
N ASP A 8 11.10 5.23 5.88
CA ASP A 8 10.03 4.32 6.30
C ASP A 8 8.71 5.06 6.45
N CYS A 9 8.04 5.30 5.32
CA CYS A 9 6.76 6.00 5.22
C CYS A 9 5.65 5.34 6.07
N PHE A 10 5.73 4.02 6.26
CA PHE A 10 4.74 3.23 6.99
C PHE A 10 5.41 2.00 7.64
N GLY A 11 4.99 1.63 8.85
CA GLY A 11 5.46 0.40 9.49
C GLY A 11 4.73 -0.81 8.90
N ALA A 12 5.39 -1.56 8.01
CA ALA A 12 4.89 -2.83 7.52
C ALA A 12 5.02 -3.93 8.61
N GLY A 13 4.04 -4.82 8.69
CA GLY A 13 4.03 -5.93 9.66
C GLY A 13 2.93 -6.96 9.40
N HIS A 14 1.73 -6.52 9.03
CA HIS A 14 0.70 -7.38 8.45
C HIS A 14 0.65 -7.19 6.93
N SER A 15 0.57 -8.29 6.20
CA SER A 15 0.36 -8.32 4.74
C SER A 15 -0.92 -7.56 4.34
N SER A 16 -0.97 -7.09 3.09
CA SER A 16 -2.14 -6.43 2.46
C SER A 16 -2.48 -5.00 2.93
N THR A 17 -1.65 -4.35 3.74
CA THR A 17 -1.90 -2.99 4.26
C THR A 17 -1.30 -1.85 3.42
N SER A 18 -0.42 -2.17 2.46
CA SER A 18 0.36 -1.18 1.71
C SER A 18 -0.48 -0.29 0.79
N ILE A 19 -1.52 -0.83 0.16
CA ILE A 19 -2.41 -0.06 -0.74
C ILE A 19 -3.25 0.93 0.06
N SER A 20 -3.84 0.52 1.18
CA SER A 20 -4.61 1.41 2.07
C SER A 20 -3.75 2.52 2.67
N ALA A 21 -2.49 2.22 3.03
CA ALA A 21 -1.56 3.22 3.52
C ALA A 21 -1.20 4.26 2.43
N ALA A 22 -0.97 3.81 1.19
CA ALA A 22 -0.70 4.70 0.06
C ALA A 22 -1.91 5.57 -0.28
N GLN A 23 -3.13 5.01 -0.21
CA GLN A 23 -4.37 5.76 -0.38
C GLN A 23 -4.51 6.86 0.68
N GLY A 24 -4.34 6.53 1.97
CA GLY A 24 -4.41 7.51 3.06
C GLY A 24 -3.38 8.63 2.92
N MET A 25 -2.16 8.31 2.46
CA MET A 25 -1.14 9.31 2.15
C MET A 25 -1.53 10.21 0.98
N ALA A 26 -2.16 9.66 -0.08
CA ALA A 26 -2.63 10.44 -1.22
C ALA A 26 -3.75 11.41 -0.84
N GLU A 27 -4.75 10.95 -0.09
CA GLU A 27 -5.85 11.81 0.38
C GLU A 27 -5.37 12.85 1.40
N GLY A 28 -4.49 12.47 2.34
CA GLY A 28 -3.90 13.42 3.29
C GLY A 28 -3.12 14.55 2.60
N LYS A 29 -2.41 14.26 1.52
CA LYS A 29 -1.72 15.29 0.71
C LYS A 29 -2.72 16.20 0.00
N LYS A 30 -3.77 15.64 -0.61
CA LYS A 30 -4.84 16.39 -1.26
C LYS A 30 -5.51 17.36 -0.29
N LEU A 31 -5.79 16.92 0.94
CA LEU A 31 -6.43 17.74 1.97
C LEU A 31 -5.52 18.83 2.56
N THR A 32 -4.21 18.57 2.61
CA THR A 32 -3.23 19.51 3.21
C THR A 32 -2.63 20.50 2.20
N GLY A 33 -2.98 20.39 0.91
CA GLY A 33 -2.46 21.26 -0.15
C GLY A 33 -0.95 21.14 -0.37
N LYS A 34 -0.33 20.04 0.09
CA LYS A 34 1.10 19.78 -0.11
C LYS A 34 1.39 19.45 -1.57
N GLU A 35 2.59 19.79 -2.02
CA GLU A 35 3.05 19.56 -3.40
C GLU A 35 2.73 18.12 -3.88
N PRO A 36 2.26 17.97 -5.14
CA PRO A 36 1.85 16.69 -5.67
C PRO A 36 3.06 15.74 -5.74
N SER A 37 3.02 14.69 -4.93
CA SER A 37 4.03 13.64 -4.90
C SER A 37 3.36 12.28 -5.06
N ASN A 38 4.05 11.37 -5.73
CA ASN A 38 3.50 10.06 -6.05
C ASN A 38 3.43 9.20 -4.77
N CYS A 39 2.30 8.53 -4.56
CA CYS A 39 2.15 7.52 -3.51
C CYS A 39 2.27 6.15 -4.18
N VAL A 40 3.33 5.40 -3.87
CA VAL A 40 3.64 4.11 -4.50
C VAL A 40 3.48 3.00 -3.47
N ALA A 41 2.64 2.02 -3.76
CA ALA A 41 2.49 0.81 -2.96
C ALA A 41 3.10 -0.38 -3.71
N VAL A 42 4.00 -1.12 -3.07
CA VAL A 42 4.48 -2.41 -3.58
C VAL A 42 3.71 -3.52 -2.84
N ILE A 43 3.17 -4.48 -3.58
CA ILE A 43 2.42 -5.61 -3.03
C ILE A 43 2.87 -6.91 -3.70
N GLY A 44 3.09 -7.97 -2.91
CA GLY A 44 3.36 -9.31 -3.44
C GLY A 44 2.08 -10.02 -3.89
N ASP A 45 2.19 -10.96 -4.84
CA ASP A 45 1.11 -11.83 -5.32
C ASP A 45 0.39 -12.56 -4.17
N GLY A 46 1.14 -13.10 -3.20
CA GLY A 46 0.57 -13.75 -2.01
C GLY A 46 -0.21 -12.84 -1.06
N ALA A 47 0.03 -11.52 -1.11
CA ALA A 47 -0.68 -10.53 -0.30
C ALA A 47 -1.87 -9.90 -1.05
N MET A 48 -1.90 -9.99 -2.38
CA MET A 48 -2.99 -9.50 -3.23
C MET A 48 -4.25 -10.37 -3.11
N SER A 49 -4.09 -11.66 -2.81
CA SER A 49 -5.20 -12.59 -2.57
C SER A 49 -5.98 -12.32 -1.27
N GLY A 50 -5.44 -11.47 -0.38
CA GLY A 50 -6.14 -11.03 0.83
C GLY A 50 -7.20 -9.97 0.52
N GLY A 51 -8.41 -10.13 1.07
CA GLY A 51 -9.56 -9.23 0.82
C GLY A 51 -9.26 -7.74 1.02
N MET A 52 -8.38 -7.37 1.95
CA MET A 52 -7.96 -5.98 2.17
C MET A 52 -7.29 -5.33 0.94
N ALA A 53 -6.57 -6.09 0.10
CA ALA A 53 -5.95 -5.53 -1.09
C ALA A 53 -7.02 -5.13 -2.14
N PHE A 54 -8.07 -5.94 -2.29
CA PHE A 54 -9.21 -5.66 -3.16
C PHE A 54 -10.06 -4.49 -2.65
N GLU A 55 -10.36 -4.45 -1.36
CA GLU A 55 -11.08 -3.34 -0.74
C GLU A 55 -10.34 -2.02 -0.90
N ALA A 56 -9.02 -2.01 -0.69
CA ALA A 56 -8.18 -0.83 -0.84
C ALA A 56 -8.14 -0.33 -2.30
N MET A 57 -8.02 -1.23 -3.28
CA MET A 57 -8.06 -0.86 -4.71
C MET A 57 -9.42 -0.27 -5.11
N ASN A 58 -10.52 -0.85 -4.61
CA ASN A 58 -11.86 -0.33 -4.89
C ASN A 58 -12.04 1.08 -4.30
N ASN A 59 -11.57 1.30 -3.08
CA ASN A 59 -11.63 2.62 -2.44
C ASN A 59 -10.77 3.67 -3.18
N CYS A 60 -9.59 3.29 -3.69
CA CYS A 60 -8.77 4.17 -4.53
C CYS A 60 -9.51 4.61 -5.80
N GLY A 61 -10.22 3.67 -6.46
CA GLY A 61 -11.03 3.95 -7.63
C GLY A 61 -12.21 4.88 -7.33
N HIS A 62 -12.91 4.65 -6.22
CA HIS A 62 -14.03 5.50 -5.79
C HIS A 62 -13.61 6.96 -5.52
N LEU A 63 -12.46 7.15 -4.88
CA LEU A 63 -11.97 8.49 -4.48
C LEU A 63 -11.12 9.19 -5.55
N ASN A 64 -10.83 8.51 -6.67
CA ASN A 64 -9.85 8.93 -7.67
C ASN A 64 -8.49 9.30 -7.04
N SER A 65 -8.05 8.50 -6.07
CA SER A 65 -6.80 8.73 -5.36
C SER A 65 -5.60 8.51 -6.29
N LYS A 66 -4.62 9.42 -6.28
CA LYS A 66 -3.39 9.30 -7.09
C LYS A 66 -2.41 8.30 -6.45
N VAL A 67 -2.64 7.01 -6.69
CA VAL A 67 -1.83 5.90 -6.18
C VAL A 67 -1.25 5.09 -7.35
N ILE A 68 0.02 4.73 -7.24
CA ILE A 68 0.70 3.80 -8.15
C ILE A 68 0.86 2.48 -7.39
N VAL A 69 0.33 1.39 -7.93
CA VAL A 69 0.48 0.06 -7.34
C VAL A 69 1.44 -0.76 -8.19
N VAL A 70 2.49 -1.28 -7.56
CA VAL A 70 3.47 -2.19 -8.18
C VAL A 70 3.20 -3.58 -7.63
N LEU A 71 2.74 -4.48 -8.50
CA LEU A 71 2.61 -5.90 -8.19
C LEU A 71 3.96 -6.58 -8.37
N ASN A 72 4.50 -7.13 -7.30
CA ASN A 72 5.65 -8.02 -7.32
C ASN A 72 5.13 -9.46 -7.38
N ASP A 73 4.97 -9.97 -8.60
CA ASP A 73 4.55 -11.34 -8.85
C ASP A 73 5.78 -12.24 -9.01
N ASN A 74 6.09 -13.00 -7.96
CA ASN A 74 7.19 -13.97 -7.95
C ASN A 74 6.71 -15.42 -7.78
N GLY A 75 5.38 -15.65 -7.82
CA GLY A 75 4.76 -16.96 -7.63
C GLY A 75 5.03 -17.61 -6.27
N GLN A 76 5.51 -16.85 -5.28
CA GLN A 76 5.82 -17.34 -3.94
C GLN A 76 4.88 -16.73 -2.91
N VAL A 77 4.06 -17.59 -2.33
CA VAL A 77 3.32 -17.29 -1.10
C VAL A 77 4.09 -17.86 0.09
N SER A 78 4.14 -17.14 1.22
CA SER A 78 4.69 -17.70 2.46
C SER A 78 3.80 -18.87 2.91
N LEU A 79 4.15 -20.07 2.50
CA LEU A 79 3.59 -21.30 3.07
C LEU A 79 4.03 -21.37 4.54
N PRO A 80 3.16 -21.85 5.45
CA PRO A 80 3.59 -22.12 6.81
C PRO A 80 4.69 -23.18 6.72
N THR A 81 5.93 -22.80 7.03
CA THR A 81 6.94 -23.78 7.43
C THR A 81 6.41 -24.38 8.73
N GLY A 82 6.06 -25.68 8.67
CA GLY A 82 5.46 -26.42 9.77
C GLY A 82 6.27 -26.43 11.06
#